data_AF-A0A7X7BB80-F1
#
_entry.id   AF-A0A7X7BB80-F1
#
_cell.length_a   1.000
_cell.length_b   1.000
_cell.length_c   1.000
_cell.angle_alpha   90.00
_cell.angle_beta   90.00
_cell.angle_gamma   90.00
#
_symmetry.space_group_name_H-M   'P 1'
#
loop_
_entity.id
_entity.type
_entity.pdbx_description
1 polymer ?
#
loop_
_entity_poly.entity_id
_entity_poly.type
_entity_poly.pdbx_seq_one_letter_code
_entity_poly.pdbx_strand_id
1 'polypeptide(L)'
;MIRFGFAGCVMMMAVALRADTLENRFRELPRAARRNTGPLFWLHGDEKPERLNAVLDKVAEGGNGAFTAESRPHKEWLGEGWYRDLGICLDAAKRHDLKMWIFDEDWWPSQTVAGKVPQQYAAKRLKGQAVLLKPGDRYDGNPAKDAAFVALVAGRLDKEGRAVIADSLVDLTPLARKGPVSWRTPADGAAWQVMVF
;
A
#
# COMPACT_ATOMS: atom_id res chain seq x y z
N MET A 1 41.12 -65.89 34.77
CA MET A 1 41.78 -64.67 34.29
C MET A 1 41.04 -64.18 33.06
N ILE A 2 40.13 -63.22 33.22
CA ILE A 2 39.31 -62.72 32.11
C ILE A 2 39.87 -61.36 31.70
N ARG A 3 40.49 -61.32 30.51
CA ARG A 3 40.79 -60.08 29.79
C ARG A 3 39.53 -59.67 29.04
N PHE A 4 38.87 -58.59 29.47
CA PHE A 4 37.91 -57.87 28.62
C PHE A 4 38.63 -56.67 27.99
N GLY A 5 38.82 -56.74 26.68
CA GLY A 5 39.48 -55.71 25.88
C GLY A 5 38.56 -54.51 25.62
N PHE A 6 39.07 -53.33 25.95
CA PHE A 6 39.29 -52.13 25.10
C PHE A 6 38.39 -51.81 23.88
N ALA A 7 37.20 -52.38 23.72
CA ALA A 7 36.31 -52.09 22.59
C ALA A 7 35.25 -51.00 22.91
N GLY A 8 35.12 -50.58 24.17
CA GLY A 8 34.08 -49.63 24.60
C GLY A 8 34.37 -48.15 24.33
N CYS A 9 35.60 -47.78 23.94
CA CYS A 9 36.01 -46.37 23.88
C CYS A 9 35.76 -45.70 22.52
N VAL A 10 35.51 -46.46 21.45
CA VAL A 10 35.39 -45.89 20.09
C VAL A 10 33.94 -45.52 19.71
N MET A 11 32.93 -46.09 20.38
CA MET A 11 31.52 -45.76 20.11
C MET A 11 31.07 -44.43 20.72
N MET A 12 31.89 -43.83 21.61
CA MET A 12 31.54 -42.62 22.35
C MET A 12 32.00 -41.32 21.65
N MET A 13 32.62 -41.42 20.47
CA MET A 13 33.23 -40.28 19.76
C MET A 13 32.50 -39.85 18.48
N ALA A 14 31.38 -40.49 18.11
CA ALA A 14 30.64 -40.16 16.89
C ALA A 14 29.43 -39.23 17.11
N VAL A 15 29.16 -38.81 18.35
CA VAL A 15 28.30 -37.64 18.60
C VAL A 15 29.20 -36.45 18.79
N ALA A 16 29.91 -36.07 17.72
CA ALA A 16 30.47 -34.73 17.65
C ALA A 16 29.27 -33.79 17.71
N LEU A 17 29.03 -33.18 18.88
CA LEU A 17 28.31 -31.93 18.94
C LEU A 17 29.04 -31.01 17.97
N ARG A 18 28.50 -30.86 16.75
CA ARG A 18 28.96 -29.81 15.84
C ARG A 18 28.77 -28.52 16.63
N ALA A 19 29.87 -27.90 17.03
CA ALA A 19 29.83 -26.60 17.68
C ALA A 19 28.96 -25.70 16.78
N ASP A 20 28.02 -24.97 17.39
CA ASP A 20 27.16 -23.99 16.72
C ASP A 20 28.00 -22.78 16.27
N THR A 21 28.91 -23.04 15.33
CA THR A 21 29.80 -22.05 14.75
C THR A 21 29.01 -21.15 13.81
N LEU A 22 29.49 -19.93 13.62
CA LEU A 22 28.92 -19.01 12.63
C LEU A 22 28.90 -19.64 11.22
N GLU A 23 29.94 -20.40 10.87
CA GLU A 23 30.01 -21.11 9.59
C GLU A 23 28.90 -22.16 9.45
N ASN A 24 28.65 -22.96 10.48
CA ASN A 24 27.55 -23.94 10.46
C ASN A 24 26.20 -23.23 10.34
N ARG A 25 25.97 -22.13 11.07
CA ARG A 25 24.74 -21.32 10.97
C ARG A 25 24.55 -20.66 9.60
N PHE A 26 25.64 -20.33 8.92
CA PHE A 26 25.61 -19.77 7.58
C PHE A 26 25.29 -20.83 6.53
N ARG A 27 25.92 -22.01 6.61
CA ARG A 27 25.69 -23.13 5.69
C ARG A 27 24.34 -23.81 5.91
N GLU A 28 23.94 -23.95 7.17
CA GLU A 28 22.72 -24.63 7.61
C GLU A 28 21.81 -23.60 8.31
N LEU A 29 21.29 -22.66 7.52
CA LEU A 29 20.41 -21.59 8.01
C LEU A 29 19.24 -22.17 8.82
N PRO A 30 19.13 -21.89 10.13
CA PRO A 30 18.07 -22.43 10.96
C PRO A 30 16.70 -21.90 10.52
N ARG A 31 15.64 -22.69 10.72
CA ARG A 31 14.25 -22.31 10.44
C ARG A 31 13.89 -20.92 10.98
N ALA A 32 14.34 -20.61 12.19
CA ALA A 32 14.10 -19.32 12.84
C ALA A 32 14.63 -18.11 12.02
N ALA A 33 15.74 -18.28 11.30
CA ALA A 33 16.33 -17.21 10.47
C ALA A 33 15.51 -16.93 9.20
N ARG A 34 14.69 -17.89 8.77
CA ARG A 34 13.86 -17.80 7.54
C ARG A 34 12.45 -17.28 7.81
N ARG A 35 12.06 -17.14 9.08
CA ARG A 35 10.68 -16.78 9.51
C ARG A 35 10.15 -15.45 8.96
N ASN A 36 11.03 -14.57 8.53
CA ASN A 36 10.66 -13.27 7.95
C ASN A 36 10.96 -13.18 6.44
N THR A 37 11.30 -14.31 5.81
CA THR A 37 11.60 -14.40 4.38
C THR A 37 10.51 -15.21 3.72
N GLY A 38 9.81 -14.58 2.79
CA GLY A 38 8.68 -15.16 2.10
C GLY A 38 8.23 -14.31 0.93
N PRO A 39 7.62 -14.93 -0.09
CA PRO A 39 7.06 -14.18 -1.20
C PRO A 39 5.71 -13.56 -0.85
N LEU A 40 5.33 -12.59 -1.67
CA LEU A 40 3.95 -12.19 -1.85
C LEU A 40 3.27 -13.27 -2.70
N PHE A 41 2.21 -13.88 -2.17
CA PHE A 41 1.45 -14.92 -2.84
C PHE A 41 0.09 -14.37 -3.25
N TRP A 42 -0.07 -14.17 -4.55
CA TRP A 42 -1.29 -13.61 -5.14
C TRP A 42 -2.38 -14.66 -5.22
N LEU A 43 -3.53 -14.33 -4.64
CA LEU A 43 -4.74 -15.11 -4.69
C LEU A 43 -5.73 -14.39 -5.60
N HIS A 44 -6.09 -15.01 -6.72
CA HIS A 44 -7.05 -14.46 -7.68
C HIS A 44 -8.49 -14.92 -7.39
N GLY A 45 -8.63 -16.05 -6.68
CA GLY A 45 -9.88 -16.65 -6.26
C GLY A 45 -10.48 -17.60 -7.30
N ASP A 46 -9.82 -17.81 -8.43
CA ASP A 46 -10.17 -18.79 -9.45
C ASP A 46 -9.29 -20.06 -9.41
N GLU A 47 -8.30 -20.09 -8.52
CA GLU A 47 -7.44 -21.24 -8.31
C GLU A 47 -8.19 -22.39 -7.63
N LYS A 48 -7.86 -23.60 -8.05
CA LYS A 48 -8.30 -24.81 -7.33
C LYS A 48 -7.43 -25.01 -6.08
N PRO A 49 -7.95 -25.68 -5.03
CA PRO A 49 -7.19 -25.97 -3.81
C PRO A 49 -5.82 -26.64 -4.08
N GLU A 50 -5.73 -27.53 -5.07
CA GLU A 50 -4.49 -28.22 -5.42
C GLU A 50 -3.42 -27.26 -5.92
N ARG A 51 -3.82 -26.20 -6.64
CA ARG A 51 -2.91 -25.17 -7.14
C ARG A 51 -2.35 -24.33 -6.00
N LEU A 52 -3.20 -23.93 -5.05
CA LEU A 52 -2.78 -23.18 -3.86
C LEU A 52 -1.76 -23.96 -3.03
N ASN A 53 -2.05 -25.25 -2.80
CA ASN A 53 -1.13 -26.15 -2.09
C ASN A 53 0.20 -26.31 -2.84
N ALA A 54 0.17 -26.59 -4.14
CA ALA A 54 1.39 -26.78 -4.93
C ALA A 54 2.30 -25.54 -4.96
N VAL A 55 1.73 -24.33 -4.93
CA VAL A 55 2.52 -23.09 -4.82
C VAL A 55 3.19 -23.01 -3.44
N LEU A 56 2.46 -23.28 -2.35
CA LEU A 56 3.02 -23.23 -0.99
C LEU A 56 4.04 -24.34 -0.72
N ASP A 57 3.89 -25.51 -1.35
CA ASP A 57 4.92 -26.55 -1.39
C ASP A 57 6.22 -25.98 -1.98
N LYS A 58 6.14 -25.26 -3.11
CA LYS A 58 7.31 -24.62 -3.73
C LYS A 58 7.91 -23.51 -2.87
N VAL A 59 7.09 -22.75 -2.15
CA VAL A 59 7.57 -21.74 -1.19
C VAL A 59 8.41 -22.40 -0.09
N ALA A 60 7.93 -23.51 0.47
CA ALA A 60 8.62 -24.28 1.49
C ALA A 60 9.90 -24.95 0.95
N GLU A 61 9.82 -25.59 -0.23
CA GLU A 61 10.97 -26.19 -0.92
C GLU A 61 12.07 -25.16 -1.22
N GLY A 62 11.68 -23.92 -1.55
CA GLY A 62 12.59 -22.80 -1.75
C GLY A 62 13.29 -22.29 -0.48
N GLY A 63 13.00 -22.87 0.68
CA GLY A 63 13.62 -22.52 1.95
C GLY A 63 13.07 -21.26 2.61
N ASN A 64 11.88 -20.79 2.21
CA ASN A 64 11.21 -19.69 2.88
C ASN A 64 10.67 -20.14 4.25
N GLY A 65 10.53 -19.19 5.17
CA GLY A 65 9.86 -19.42 6.45
C GLY A 65 8.52 -18.69 6.57
N ALA A 66 8.12 -17.94 5.54
CA ALA A 66 6.85 -17.23 5.50
C ALA A 66 6.29 -17.10 4.07
N PHE A 67 5.08 -16.58 3.98
CA PHE A 67 4.51 -15.94 2.79
C PHE A 67 3.44 -14.93 3.22
N THR A 68 3.10 -14.01 2.32
CA THR A 68 2.01 -13.06 2.52
C THR A 68 0.92 -13.34 1.50
N ALA A 69 -0.27 -13.75 1.96
CA ALA A 69 -1.43 -13.90 1.11
C ALA A 69 -1.94 -12.52 0.68
N GLU A 70 -1.89 -12.24 -0.62
CA GLU A 70 -2.34 -10.99 -1.22
C GLU A 70 -3.59 -11.19 -2.05
N SER A 71 -4.60 -10.36 -1.83
CA SER A 71 -5.87 -10.41 -2.54
C SER A 71 -5.90 -9.68 -3.88
N ARG A 72 -4.78 -9.54 -4.61
CA ARG A 72 -4.69 -8.60 -5.74
C ARG A 72 -4.84 -9.25 -7.14
N PRO A 73 -5.95 -9.00 -7.86
CA PRO A 73 -7.30 -8.88 -7.34
C PRO A 73 -7.93 -10.26 -7.14
N HIS A 74 -8.50 -10.48 -5.96
CA HIS A 74 -9.25 -11.66 -5.58
C HIS A 74 -10.73 -11.40 -5.85
N LYS A 75 -11.35 -12.17 -6.73
CA LYS A 75 -12.73 -11.92 -7.20
C LYS A 75 -13.80 -11.87 -6.09
N GLU A 76 -13.55 -12.53 -4.97
CA GLU A 76 -14.43 -12.61 -3.81
C GLU A 76 -13.75 -12.06 -2.54
N TRP A 77 -12.95 -11.00 -2.64
CA TRP A 77 -12.28 -10.40 -1.49
C TRP A 77 -13.26 -10.11 -0.34
N LEU A 78 -12.89 -10.53 0.88
CA LEU A 78 -13.75 -10.53 2.09
C LEU A 78 -15.07 -11.32 1.99
N GLY A 79 -15.29 -12.06 0.91
CA GLY A 79 -16.37 -13.04 0.76
C GLY A 79 -15.96 -14.47 1.13
N GLU A 80 -16.87 -15.43 0.97
CA GLU A 80 -16.63 -16.83 1.33
C GLU A 80 -15.44 -17.45 0.58
N GLY A 81 -15.30 -17.16 -0.72
CA GLY A 81 -14.17 -17.62 -1.53
C GLY A 81 -12.81 -17.18 -0.98
N TRP A 82 -12.69 -15.92 -0.55
CA TRP A 82 -11.47 -15.39 0.06
C TRP A 82 -11.10 -16.13 1.35
N TYR A 83 -12.06 -16.29 2.26
CA TYR A 83 -11.80 -16.98 3.52
C TYR A 83 -11.53 -18.48 3.34
N ARG A 84 -12.16 -19.13 2.35
CA ARG A 84 -11.84 -20.51 1.94
C ARG A 84 -10.38 -20.61 1.50
N ASP A 85 -9.94 -19.73 0.61
CA ASP A 85 -8.59 -19.78 0.05
C ASP A 85 -7.52 -19.45 1.10
N LEU A 86 -7.80 -18.50 2.00
CA LEU A 86 -6.99 -18.27 3.20
C LEU A 86 -6.92 -19.51 4.10
N GLY A 87 -8.03 -20.23 4.29
CA GLY A 87 -8.06 -21.46 5.07
C GLY A 87 -7.16 -22.55 4.49
N ILE A 88 -7.23 -22.76 3.18
CA ILE A 88 -6.36 -23.71 2.45
C ILE A 88 -4.89 -23.31 2.62
N CYS A 89 -4.57 -22.03 2.44
CA CYS A 89 -3.22 -21.51 2.60
C CYS A 89 -2.71 -21.66 4.03
N LEU A 90 -3.57 -21.43 5.03
CA LEU A 90 -3.23 -21.57 6.45
C LEU A 90 -2.91 -23.02 6.81
N ASP A 91 -3.68 -23.98 6.29
CA ASP A 91 -3.42 -25.40 6.54
C ASP A 91 -2.13 -25.86 5.86
N ALA A 92 -1.84 -25.39 4.65
CA ALA A 92 -0.54 -25.60 4.01
C ALA A 92 0.61 -24.96 4.83
N ALA A 93 0.41 -23.75 5.35
CA ALA A 93 1.39 -23.07 6.18
C ALA A 93 1.74 -23.90 7.43
N LYS A 94 0.74 -24.47 8.11
CA LYS A 94 0.94 -25.34 9.28
C LYS A 94 1.72 -26.61 8.92
N ARG A 95 1.39 -27.26 7.80
CA ARG A 95 2.09 -28.48 7.35
C ARG A 95 3.57 -28.22 7.07
N HIS A 96 3.89 -27.04 6.55
CA HIS A 96 5.25 -26.65 6.15
C HIS A 96 6.01 -25.82 7.18
N ASP A 97 5.46 -25.57 8.38
CA ASP A 97 6.04 -24.64 9.37
C ASP A 97 6.35 -23.25 8.77
N LEU A 98 5.44 -22.74 7.93
CA LEU A 98 5.50 -21.40 7.37
C LEU A 98 4.68 -20.42 8.21
N LYS A 99 5.17 -19.19 8.34
CA LYS A 99 4.39 -18.07 8.84
C LYS A 99 3.54 -17.49 7.71
N MET A 100 2.22 -17.57 7.84
CA MET A 100 1.30 -16.88 6.95
C MET A 100 1.03 -15.46 7.45
N TRP A 101 1.18 -14.49 6.55
CA TRP A 101 0.71 -13.12 6.72
C TRP A 101 -0.49 -12.87 5.79
N ILE A 102 -1.36 -11.95 6.17
CA ILE A 102 -2.49 -11.52 5.33
C ILE A 102 -2.24 -10.06 4.97
N PHE A 103 -2.30 -9.75 3.69
CA PHE A 103 -2.33 -8.38 3.23
C PHE A 103 -3.78 -7.88 3.36
N ASP A 104 -4.01 -6.92 4.25
CA ASP A 104 -5.33 -6.42 4.63
C ASP A 104 -5.91 -5.38 3.64
N GLU A 105 -5.73 -5.60 2.34
CA GLU A 105 -6.08 -4.62 1.31
C GLU A 105 -6.58 -5.25 0.01
N ASP A 106 -7.69 -4.75 -0.55
CA ASP A 106 -8.34 -5.27 -1.77
C ASP A 106 -7.37 -5.31 -2.97
N TRP A 107 -6.87 -4.13 -3.33
CA TRP A 107 -5.76 -3.94 -4.25
C TRP A 107 -4.83 -2.90 -3.66
N TRP A 108 -3.50 -3.05 -3.69
CA TRP A 108 -2.66 -1.93 -3.26
C TRP A 108 -2.49 -0.89 -4.38
N PRO A 109 -2.66 0.42 -4.10
CA PRO A 109 -3.30 1.01 -2.90
C PRO A 109 -4.83 1.13 -3.09
N SER A 110 -5.64 0.66 -2.13
CA SER A 110 -7.11 0.75 -2.17
C SER A 110 -7.57 1.93 -1.32
N GLN A 111 -6.99 2.10 -0.14
CA GLN A 111 -7.35 3.12 0.86
C GLN A 111 -8.81 3.00 1.33
N THR A 112 -9.45 1.83 1.16
CA THR A 112 -10.91 1.72 1.30
C THR A 112 -11.40 0.97 2.53
N VAL A 113 -10.56 0.14 3.19
CA VAL A 113 -10.98 -0.73 4.32
C VAL A 113 -12.34 -1.37 4.05
N ALA A 114 -12.47 -2.06 2.91
CA ALA A 114 -13.73 -2.69 2.48
C ALA A 114 -14.90 -1.72 2.26
N GLY A 115 -14.61 -0.46 1.91
CA GLY A 115 -15.60 0.61 1.82
C GLY A 115 -16.18 1.03 3.17
N LYS A 116 -15.62 0.59 4.29
CA LYS A 116 -16.15 0.87 5.63
C LYS A 116 -15.58 2.15 6.26
N VAL A 117 -14.56 2.78 5.66
CA VAL A 117 -14.03 4.04 6.18
C VAL A 117 -15.10 5.13 6.03
N PRO A 118 -15.60 5.73 7.14
CA PRO A 118 -16.53 6.85 7.04
C PRO A 118 -15.89 8.01 6.28
N GLN A 119 -16.67 8.72 5.47
CA GLN A 119 -16.16 9.79 4.60
C GLN A 119 -15.31 10.83 5.35
N GLN A 120 -15.66 11.16 6.60
CA GLN A 120 -14.90 12.10 7.43
C GLN A 120 -13.46 11.66 7.71
N TYR A 121 -13.20 10.35 7.74
CA TYR A 121 -11.88 9.73 7.97
C TYR A 121 -11.22 9.22 6.69
N ALA A 122 -11.94 9.22 5.57
CA ALA A 122 -11.40 8.81 4.28
C ALA A 122 -10.27 9.74 3.82
N ALA A 123 -9.41 9.19 2.95
CA ALA A 123 -8.40 9.98 2.25
C ALA A 123 -9.10 11.13 1.50
N LYS A 124 -8.64 12.36 1.76
CA LYS A 124 -9.21 13.57 1.18
C LYS A 124 -8.51 13.85 -0.15
N ARG A 125 -9.29 14.30 -1.13
CA ARG A 125 -8.77 14.78 -2.42
C ARG A 125 -9.00 16.28 -2.52
N LEU A 126 -8.01 17.00 -3.02
CA LEU A 126 -8.18 18.42 -3.35
C LEU A 126 -9.14 18.52 -4.53
N LYS A 127 -10.20 19.33 -4.41
CA LYS A 127 -11.15 19.57 -5.49
C LYS A 127 -11.00 21.01 -5.97
N GLY A 128 -10.55 21.20 -7.20
CA GLY A 128 -10.56 22.50 -7.84
C GLY A 128 -11.87 22.76 -8.58
N GLN A 129 -12.43 23.95 -8.45
CA GLN A 129 -13.42 24.51 -9.35
C GLN A 129 -12.87 25.81 -9.93
N ALA A 130 -13.22 26.13 -11.17
CA ALA A 130 -12.68 27.31 -11.81
C ALA A 130 -13.74 28.07 -12.61
N VAL A 131 -13.66 29.39 -12.55
CA VAL A 131 -14.51 30.31 -13.30
C VAL A 131 -13.63 31.11 -14.26
N LEU A 132 -13.98 31.08 -15.54
CA LEU A 132 -13.36 31.91 -16.56
C LEU A 132 -13.94 33.33 -16.49
N LEU A 133 -13.06 34.33 -16.48
CA LEU A 133 -13.38 35.75 -16.51
C LEU A 133 -12.79 36.38 -17.78
N LYS A 134 -13.62 37.05 -18.57
CA LYS A 134 -13.17 37.86 -19.70
C LYS A 134 -12.54 39.17 -19.22
N PRO A 135 -11.78 39.88 -20.06
CA PRO A 135 -11.28 41.21 -19.72
C PRO A 135 -12.41 42.13 -19.27
N GLY A 136 -12.26 42.75 -18.09
CA GLY A 136 -13.27 43.61 -17.48
C GLY A 136 -14.28 42.88 -16.58
N ASP A 137 -14.36 41.54 -16.63
CA ASP A 137 -15.23 40.77 -15.74
C ASP A 137 -14.74 40.79 -14.29
N ARG A 138 -15.62 40.37 -13.38
CA ARG A 138 -15.39 40.31 -11.95
C ARG A 138 -15.84 38.98 -11.38
N TYR A 139 -15.07 38.43 -10.45
CA TYR A 139 -15.49 37.35 -9.57
C TYR A 139 -16.11 37.94 -8.31
N ASP A 140 -17.32 37.49 -7.98
CA ASP A 140 -17.99 37.76 -6.72
C ASP A 140 -18.31 36.43 -6.04
N GLY A 141 -17.78 36.21 -4.82
CA GLY A 141 -17.97 34.93 -4.13
C GLY A 141 -17.57 34.97 -2.66
N ASN A 142 -17.95 33.94 -1.91
CA ASN A 142 -17.53 33.77 -0.51
C ASN A 142 -17.14 32.31 -0.25
N PRO A 143 -16.04 31.83 -0.86
CA PRO A 143 -15.68 30.41 -0.82
C PRO A 143 -15.28 29.95 0.58
N ALA A 144 -14.79 30.86 1.43
CA ALA A 144 -14.42 30.54 2.81
C ALA A 144 -15.62 30.20 3.73
N LYS A 145 -16.87 30.32 3.25
CA LYS A 145 -18.04 29.76 3.93
C LYS A 145 -18.04 28.23 3.94
N ASP A 146 -17.39 27.60 2.98
CA ASP A 146 -17.21 26.15 2.97
C ASP A 146 -16.09 25.78 3.96
N ALA A 147 -16.40 24.89 4.91
CA ALA A 147 -15.42 24.40 5.88
C ALA A 147 -14.25 23.64 5.22
N ALA A 148 -14.43 23.13 3.99
CA ALA A 148 -13.40 22.47 3.21
C ALA A 148 -12.52 23.43 2.39
N PHE A 149 -12.77 24.75 2.43
CA PHE A 149 -12.02 25.74 1.66
C PHE A 149 -10.52 25.72 1.97
N VAL A 150 -9.71 25.51 0.93
CA VAL A 150 -8.26 25.49 0.99
C VAL A 150 -7.70 26.82 0.47
N ALA A 151 -8.06 27.22 -0.75
CA ALA A 151 -7.45 28.36 -1.42
C ALA A 151 -8.35 29.02 -2.47
N LEU A 152 -8.15 30.33 -2.68
CA LEU A 152 -8.72 31.09 -3.80
C LEU A 152 -7.56 31.73 -4.56
N VAL A 153 -7.36 31.32 -5.81
CA VAL A 153 -6.24 31.77 -6.63
C VAL A 153 -6.76 32.26 -7.99
N ALA A 154 -6.35 33.44 -8.41
CA ALA A 154 -6.59 33.92 -9.78
C ALA A 154 -5.32 33.74 -10.61
N GLY A 155 -5.46 33.45 -11.90
CA GLY A 155 -4.33 33.42 -12.83
C GLY A 155 -4.75 33.85 -14.22
N ARG A 156 -3.84 34.54 -14.92
CA ARG A 156 -4.03 34.98 -16.29
C ARG A 156 -3.95 33.79 -17.24
N LEU A 157 -4.76 33.77 -18.28
CA LEU A 157 -4.65 32.78 -19.35
C LEU A 157 -3.68 33.22 -20.44
N ASP A 158 -3.08 32.24 -21.13
CA ASP A 158 -2.34 32.47 -22.36
C ASP A 158 -3.22 33.06 -23.47
N LYS A 159 -2.60 33.50 -24.58
CA LYS A 159 -3.32 34.16 -25.68
C LYS A 159 -4.37 33.25 -26.33
N GLU A 160 -4.15 31.93 -26.26
CA GLU A 160 -5.03 30.91 -26.79
C GLU A 160 -6.14 30.50 -25.81
N GLY A 161 -6.11 30.98 -24.56
CA GLY A 161 -7.06 30.64 -23.51
C GLY A 161 -6.97 29.20 -23.01
N ARG A 162 -5.83 28.53 -23.19
CA ARG A 162 -5.66 27.08 -22.92
C ARG A 162 -5.01 26.77 -21.58
N ALA A 163 -4.14 27.65 -21.10
CA ALA A 163 -3.39 27.44 -19.87
C ALA A 163 -3.29 28.70 -19.02
N VAL A 164 -3.24 28.52 -17.70
CA VAL A 164 -2.92 29.59 -16.75
C VAL A 164 -1.40 29.83 -16.75
N ILE A 165 -0.99 31.10 -16.88
CA ILE A 165 0.41 31.51 -16.85
C ILE A 165 0.90 31.52 -15.39
N ALA A 166 1.92 30.72 -15.07
CA ALA A 166 2.32 30.46 -13.69
C ALA A 166 2.81 31.70 -12.90
N ASP A 167 3.47 32.65 -13.55
CA ASP A 167 3.98 33.88 -12.92
C ASP A 167 2.90 34.95 -12.71
N SER A 168 1.69 34.74 -13.24
CA SER A 168 0.55 35.65 -13.11
C SER A 168 -0.35 35.35 -11.91
N LEU A 169 -0.04 34.30 -11.13
CA LEU A 169 -0.90 33.84 -10.05
C LEU A 169 -1.03 34.90 -8.95
N VAL A 170 -2.26 35.18 -8.56
CA VAL A 170 -2.62 36.08 -7.47
C VAL A 170 -3.32 35.25 -6.39
N ASP A 171 -2.72 35.20 -5.20
CA ASP A 171 -3.34 34.57 -4.03
C ASP A 171 -4.38 35.51 -3.41
N LEU A 172 -5.66 35.13 -3.57
CA LEU A 172 -6.80 35.84 -3.00
C LEU A 172 -7.31 35.18 -1.71
N THR A 173 -6.66 34.10 -1.25
CA THR A 173 -7.01 33.37 -0.03
C THR A 173 -7.08 34.27 1.21
N PRO A 174 -6.14 35.20 1.45
CA PRO A 174 -6.22 36.11 2.60
C PRO A 174 -7.44 37.04 2.57
N LEU A 175 -7.93 37.40 1.38
CA LEU A 175 -9.15 38.19 1.22
C LEU A 175 -10.38 37.33 1.51
N ALA A 176 -10.42 36.10 0.95
CA ALA A 176 -11.52 35.16 1.16
C ALA A 176 -11.73 34.80 2.63
N ARG A 177 -10.64 34.63 3.40
CA ARG A 177 -10.73 34.34 4.84
C ARG A 177 -11.32 35.49 5.66
N LYS A 178 -11.35 36.72 5.13
CA LYS A 178 -11.95 37.90 5.79
C LYS A 178 -13.44 38.06 5.47
N GLY A 179 -13.98 37.38 4.47
CA GLY A 179 -15.38 37.46 4.07
C GLY A 179 -15.60 37.36 2.56
N PRO A 180 -16.74 37.84 2.05
CA PRO A 180 -17.02 37.88 0.62
C PRO A 180 -15.93 38.63 -0.16
N VAL A 181 -15.50 38.06 -1.27
CA VAL A 181 -14.50 38.59 -2.20
C VAL A 181 -15.21 39.11 -3.44
N SER A 182 -14.86 40.34 -3.81
CA SER A 182 -15.18 40.94 -5.10
C SER A 182 -13.87 41.32 -5.77
N TRP A 183 -13.46 40.60 -6.81
CA TRP A 183 -12.16 40.78 -7.46
C TRP A 183 -12.32 40.91 -8.97
N ARG A 184 -11.83 42.02 -9.53
CA ARG A 184 -11.91 42.32 -10.97
C ARG A 184 -10.63 41.91 -11.66
N THR A 185 -10.78 41.43 -12.90
CA THR A 185 -9.63 41.19 -13.78
C THR A 185 -8.77 42.46 -13.91
N PRO A 186 -7.43 42.34 -13.86
CA PRO A 186 -6.52 43.45 -14.16
C PRO A 186 -6.79 44.08 -15.52
N ALA A 187 -6.45 45.36 -15.65
CA ALA A 187 -6.59 46.11 -16.90
C ALA A 187 -5.47 45.79 -17.91
N ASP A 188 -5.14 44.51 -18.09
CA ASP A 188 -4.11 44.01 -19.00
C ASP A 188 -4.69 43.45 -20.32
N GLY A 189 -6.02 43.50 -20.47
CA GLY A 189 -6.74 43.03 -21.65
C GLY A 189 -6.78 41.51 -21.80
N ALA A 190 -6.36 40.75 -20.78
CA ALA A 190 -6.32 39.30 -20.84
C ALA A 190 -7.53 38.65 -20.14
N ALA A 191 -7.83 37.42 -20.54
CA ALA A 191 -8.75 36.57 -19.79
C ALA A 191 -8.04 36.00 -18.55
N TRP A 192 -8.80 35.77 -17.50
CA TRP A 192 -8.32 35.24 -16.23
C TRP A 192 -9.18 34.06 -15.79
N GLN A 193 -8.61 33.18 -14.99
CA GLN A 193 -9.30 32.08 -14.36
C GLN A 193 -9.20 32.23 -12.86
N VAL A 194 -10.34 32.23 -12.17
CA VAL A 194 -10.41 32.21 -10.71
C VAL A 194 -10.70 30.78 -10.27
N MET A 195 -9.78 30.20 -9.52
CA MET A 195 -9.79 28.82 -9.06
C MET A 195 -10.04 28.77 -7.55
N VAL A 196 -11.03 27.98 -7.14
CA VAL A 196 -11.36 27.69 -5.75
C VAL A 196 -10.97 26.24 -5.46
N PHE A 197 -10.22 26.03 -4.39
CA PHE A 197 -9.79 24.71 -3.91
C PHE A 197 -10.31 24.44 -2.50
#